data_AF-A0A7H8Q0Z8-F1
#
_entry.id   AF-A0A7H8Q0Z8-F1
#
_cell.length_a   1.000
_cell.length_b   1.000
_cell.length_c   1.000
_cell.angle_alpha   90.00
_cell.angle_beta   90.00
_cell.angle_gamma   90.00
#
_symmetry.space_group_name_H-M   'P 1'
#
loop_
_entity.id
_entity.type
_entity.pdbx_description
1 polymer ?
#
loop_
_entity_poly.entity_id
_entity_poly.type
_entity_poly.pdbx_seq_one_letter_code
_entity_poly.pdbx_strand_id
1 'polypeptide(L)'
;MLTLTKPVIAAIHGHCNGGGLEQALACDIRVCAEDAHFGSGEVRLGWIPGGYGTQRLPRLIPLGPALEMLYTGGRIDSPDAYRLGLVNHVVAEDKLIETCKQIAGEIIKSAPLAVQKMKTTVMQ
;
A
#
# COMPACT_ATOMS: atom_id res chain seq x y z
N MET A 1 -6.39 -4.32 -9.80
CA MET A 1 -6.36 -2.84 -9.76
C MET A 1 -5.72 -2.21 -10.98
N LEU A 2 -4.72 -2.82 -11.62
CA LEU A 2 -4.01 -2.25 -12.78
C LEU A 2 -4.91 -1.86 -13.98
N THR A 3 -6.08 -2.47 -14.10
CA THR A 3 -7.06 -2.16 -15.16
C THR A 3 -8.07 -1.07 -14.79
N LEU A 4 -8.07 -0.57 -13.54
CA LEU A 4 -8.98 0.47 -13.09
C LEU A 4 -8.46 1.84 -13.53
N THR A 5 -9.33 2.65 -14.13
CA THR A 5 -9.00 4.04 -14.49
C THR A 5 -9.18 5.01 -13.32
N LYS A 6 -9.91 4.61 -12.27
CA LYS A 6 -10.13 5.43 -11.07
C LYS A 6 -9.03 5.19 -10.03
N PRO A 7 -8.51 6.24 -9.37
CA PRO A 7 -7.60 6.09 -8.23
C PRO A 7 -8.20 5.26 -7.10
N VAL A 8 -7.36 4.54 -6.38
CA VAL A 8 -7.72 3.64 -5.28
C VAL A 8 -6.87 3.97 -4.07
N ILE A 9 -7.56 4.22 -2.95
CA ILE A 9 -6.96 4.53 -1.66
C ILE A 9 -7.20 3.34 -0.73
N ALA A 10 -6.13 2.79 -0.16
CA ALA A 10 -6.21 1.80 0.91
C ALA A 10 -6.32 2.50 2.27
N ALA A 11 -7.33 2.12 3.05
CA ALA A 11 -7.45 2.42 4.47
C ALA A 11 -7.04 1.17 5.24
N ILE A 12 -5.98 1.23 6.03
CA ILE A 12 -5.35 0.05 6.64
C ILE A 12 -5.35 0.20 8.17
N HIS A 13 -5.99 -0.74 8.88
CA HIS A 13 -5.97 -0.81 10.33
C HIS A 13 -5.49 -2.20 10.78
N GLY A 14 -4.76 -2.28 11.89
CA GLY A 14 -4.22 -3.55 12.40
C GLY A 14 -3.35 -4.31 11.39
N HIS A 15 -3.70 -5.56 11.07
CA HIS A 15 -2.82 -6.48 10.36
C HIS A 15 -2.97 -6.43 8.84
N CYS A 16 -1.92 -5.98 8.13
CA CYS A 16 -1.81 -5.99 6.67
C CYS A 16 -0.73 -6.99 6.23
N ASN A 17 -1.08 -8.29 6.20
CA ASN A 17 -0.12 -9.36 5.93
C ASN A 17 -0.48 -10.16 4.68
N GLY A 18 0.56 -10.67 4.02
CA GLY A 18 0.47 -11.55 2.86
C GLY A 18 -0.43 -10.98 1.76
N GLY A 19 -1.48 -11.71 1.36
CA GLY A 19 -2.45 -11.22 0.37
C GLY A 19 -3.06 -9.84 0.69
N GLY A 20 -3.22 -9.48 1.98
CA GLY A 20 -3.65 -8.14 2.38
C GLY A 20 -2.60 -7.06 2.06
N LEU A 21 -1.32 -7.37 2.26
CA LEU A 21 -0.21 -6.52 1.83
C LEU A 21 -0.17 -6.43 0.30
N GLU A 22 -0.38 -7.54 -0.42
CA GLU A 22 -0.41 -7.53 -1.88
C GLU A 22 -1.55 -6.67 -2.45
N GLN A 23 -2.71 -6.65 -1.79
CA GLN A 23 -3.80 -5.74 -2.10
C GLN A 23 -3.44 -4.28 -1.82
N ALA A 24 -2.84 -3.98 -0.66
CA ALA A 24 -2.38 -2.64 -0.32
C ALA A 24 -1.33 -2.12 -1.33
N LEU A 25 -0.37 -2.96 -1.71
CA LEU A 25 0.64 -2.67 -2.74
C LEU A 25 0.03 -2.42 -4.13
N ALA A 26 -1.15 -2.97 -4.41
CA ALA A 26 -1.86 -2.74 -5.66
C ALA A 26 -2.66 -1.42 -5.69
N CYS A 27 -2.85 -0.77 -4.53
CA CYS A 27 -3.51 0.52 -4.40
C CYS A 27 -2.56 1.66 -4.79
N ASP A 28 -3.12 2.82 -5.15
CA ASP A 28 -2.32 3.97 -5.56
C ASP A 28 -1.82 4.75 -4.32
N ILE A 29 -2.68 4.91 -3.33
CA ILE A 29 -2.42 5.64 -2.07
C ILE A 29 -2.73 4.72 -0.89
N ARG A 30 -1.91 4.77 0.16
CA ARG A 30 -2.10 3.99 1.39
C ARG A 30 -2.10 4.92 2.60
N VAL A 31 -3.18 4.89 3.38
CA VAL A 31 -3.31 5.53 4.69
C VAL A 31 -3.43 4.41 5.71
N CYS A 32 -2.68 4.47 6.81
CA CYS A 32 -2.81 3.49 7.87
C CYS A 32 -3.07 4.12 9.25
N ALA A 33 -3.68 3.32 10.12
CA ALA A 33 -3.76 3.62 11.54
C ALA A 33 -2.40 3.39 12.22
N GLU A 34 -2.19 4.06 13.37
CA GLU A 34 -0.99 3.90 14.19
C GLU A 34 -0.71 2.44 14.61
N ASP A 35 -1.76 1.64 14.80
CA ASP A 35 -1.68 0.23 15.19
C ASP A 35 -1.35 -0.72 14.03
N ALA A 36 -1.14 -0.20 12.82
CA ALA A 36 -0.98 -1.03 11.64
C ALA A 36 0.39 -1.72 11.57
N HIS A 37 0.39 -2.97 11.11
CA HIS A 37 1.59 -3.79 10.91
C HIS A 37 1.57 -4.45 9.53
N PHE A 38 2.73 -4.52 8.87
CA PHE A 38 2.87 -4.97 7.49
C PHE A 38 3.88 -6.09 7.35
N GLY A 39 3.56 -7.16 6.60
CA GLY A 39 4.51 -8.25 6.39
C GLY A 39 4.16 -9.21 5.26
N SER A 40 5.19 -9.87 4.74
CA SER A 40 5.09 -10.88 3.67
C SER A 40 5.42 -12.27 4.20
N GLY A 41 4.52 -12.84 5.00
CA GLY A 41 4.75 -14.10 5.72
C GLY A 41 4.74 -15.38 4.87
N GLU A 42 4.46 -15.30 3.56
CA GLU A 42 4.29 -16.45 2.65
C GLU A 42 5.49 -17.39 2.64
N VAL A 43 6.70 -16.83 2.73
CA VAL A 43 7.95 -17.63 2.71
C VAL A 43 8.01 -18.62 3.88
N ARG A 44 7.40 -18.29 5.02
CA ARG A 44 7.34 -19.20 6.19
C ARG A 44 6.40 -20.38 5.98
N LEU A 45 5.55 -20.30 4.96
CA LEU A 45 4.65 -21.37 4.52
C LEU A 45 5.20 -22.11 3.29
N GLY A 46 6.40 -21.76 2.81
CA GLY A 46 6.99 -22.31 1.59
C GLY A 46 6.41 -21.73 0.30
N TRP A 47 5.73 -20.57 0.37
CA TRP A 47 5.12 -19.90 -0.79
C TRP A 47 5.83 -18.60 -1.11
N ILE A 48 5.72 -18.18 -2.38
CA ILE A 48 6.09 -16.82 -2.79
C ILE A 48 4.83 -15.92 -2.74
N PRO A 49 5.00 -14.60 -2.56
CA PRO A 49 3.91 -13.63 -2.76
C PRO A 49 3.45 -13.62 -4.22
N GLY A 50 2.33 -14.31 -4.48
CA GLY A 50 1.81 -14.59 -5.83
C GLY A 50 0.89 -13.51 -6.41
N GLY A 51 0.33 -12.62 -5.58
CA GLY A 51 -0.45 -11.45 -5.96
C GLY A 51 0.39 -10.25 -6.41
N TYR A 52 1.57 -10.50 -6.97
CA TYR A 52 2.60 -9.56 -7.38
C TYR A 52 3.37 -8.87 -6.23
N GLY A 53 3.35 -9.42 -5.01
CA GLY A 53 4.10 -8.88 -3.88
C GLY A 53 5.61 -8.83 -4.13
N THR A 54 6.16 -9.85 -4.80
CA THR A 54 7.59 -9.94 -5.17
C THR A 54 8.04 -8.85 -6.14
N GLN A 55 7.13 -8.29 -6.94
CA GLN A 55 7.45 -7.22 -7.88
C GLN A 55 7.09 -5.84 -7.32
N ARG A 56 5.96 -5.69 -6.62
CA ARG A 56 5.47 -4.38 -6.18
C ARG A 56 6.21 -3.86 -4.95
N LEU A 57 6.49 -4.72 -3.95
CA LEU A 57 7.18 -4.30 -2.74
C LEU A 57 8.55 -3.65 -3.02
N PRO A 58 9.48 -4.28 -3.75
CA PRO A 58 10.80 -3.68 -4.03
C PRO A 58 10.78 -2.50 -5.02
N ARG A 59 9.65 -2.26 -5.71
CA ARG A 59 9.46 -1.05 -6.53
C ARG A 59 8.89 0.12 -5.73
N LEU A 60 8.24 -0.17 -4.60
CA LEU A 60 7.58 0.81 -3.77
C LEU A 60 8.49 1.33 -2.64
N ILE A 61 9.25 0.44 -2.00
CA ILE A 61 10.15 0.79 -0.87
C ILE A 61 11.60 0.48 -1.23
N PRO A 62 12.60 0.96 -0.46
CA PRO A 62 14.00 0.64 -0.71
C PRO A 62 14.25 -0.86 -0.80
N LEU A 63 15.09 -1.26 -1.76
CA LEU A 63 15.30 -2.67 -2.12
C LEU A 63 15.75 -3.53 -0.93
N GLY A 64 16.66 -3.03 -0.09
CA GLY A 64 17.18 -3.79 1.07
C GLY A 64 16.08 -4.26 2.03
N PRO A 65 15.32 -3.32 2.65
CA PRO A 65 14.18 -3.66 3.50
C PRO A 65 13.12 -4.52 2.81
N ALA A 66 12.84 -4.29 1.52
CA ALA A 66 11.92 -5.14 0.77
C ALA A 66 12.40 -6.60 0.71
N LEU A 67 13.67 -6.83 0.37
CA LEU A 67 14.26 -8.16 0.33
C LEU A 67 14.28 -8.81 1.71
N GLU A 68 14.58 -8.05 2.77
CA GLU A 68 14.53 -8.55 4.14
C GLU A 68 13.12 -9.04 4.51
N MET A 69 12.08 -8.25 4.23
CA MET A 69 10.69 -8.65 4.45
C MET A 69 10.33 -9.91 3.65
N LEU A 70 10.71 -9.98 2.37
CA LEU A 70 10.40 -11.12 1.48
C LEU A 70 11.12 -12.40 1.89
N TYR A 71 12.37 -12.32 2.33
CA TYR A 71 13.18 -13.50 2.67
C TYR A 71 12.93 -14.01 4.08
N THR A 72 12.61 -13.13 5.03
CA THR A 72 12.42 -13.50 6.44
C THR A 72 10.95 -13.70 6.82
N GLY A 73 10.03 -13.18 6.00
CA GLY A 73 8.62 -13.02 6.36
C GLY A 73 8.42 -12.13 7.59
N GLY A 74 9.37 -11.24 7.86
CA GLY A 74 9.33 -10.26 8.94
C GLY A 74 8.21 -9.24 8.76
N ARG A 75 7.92 -8.50 9.84
CA ARG A 75 6.93 -7.43 9.87
C ARG A 75 7.58 -6.10 10.22
N ILE A 76 7.01 -5.03 9.71
CA ILE A 76 7.31 -3.65 10.10
C ILE A 76 6.04 -2.99 10.67
N ASP A 77 6.22 -2.01 11.53
CA ASP A 77 5.14 -1.21 12.13
C ASP A 77 4.80 0.03 11.29
N SER A 78 3.82 0.83 11.75
CA SER A 78 3.36 2.00 11.02
C SER A 78 4.40 3.12 10.89
N PRO A 79 5.25 3.44 11.90
CA PRO A 79 6.34 4.40 11.72
C PRO A 79 7.37 3.96 10.68
N ASP A 80 7.80 2.70 10.70
CA ASP A 80 8.73 2.20 9.68
C ASP A 80 8.11 2.13 8.30
N ALA A 81 6.84 1.72 8.20
CA ALA A 81 6.11 1.72 6.94
C ALA A 81 6.05 3.13 6.33
N TYR A 82 5.84 4.17 7.14
CA TYR A 82 5.85 5.56 6.68
C TYR A 82 7.26 6.00 6.25
N ARG A 83 8.26 5.75 7.11
CA ARG A 83 9.66 6.11 6.85
C ARG A 83 10.21 5.47 5.57
N LEU A 84 9.79 4.24 5.27
CA LEU A 84 10.20 3.49 4.08
C LEU A 84 9.37 3.83 2.83
N GLY A 85 8.32 4.63 2.95
CA GLY A 85 7.42 4.97 1.84
C GLY A 85 6.41 3.86 1.50
N LEU A 86 6.26 2.84 2.34
CA LEU A 86 5.23 1.81 2.18
C LEU A 86 3.84 2.42 2.31
N VAL A 87 3.65 3.37 3.22
CA VAL A 87 2.39 4.12 3.37
C VAL A 87 2.61 5.62 3.19
N ASN A 88 1.58 6.33 2.73
CA ASN A 88 1.62 7.77 2.50
C ASN A 88 1.29 8.57 3.76
N HIS A 89 0.52 7.99 4.69
CA HIS A 89 0.06 8.66 5.91
C HIS A 89 -0.14 7.65 7.04
N VAL A 90 0.19 8.06 8.26
CA VAL A 90 -0.15 7.39 9.51
C VAL A 90 -1.05 8.33 10.31
N VAL A 91 -2.18 7.83 10.79
CA VAL A 91 -3.19 8.61 11.52
C VAL A 91 -3.75 7.82 12.69
N ALA A 92 -4.40 8.50 13.64
CA ALA A 92 -5.21 7.82 14.66
C ALA A 92 -6.31 6.96 13.99
N GLU A 93 -6.65 5.82 14.60
CA GLU A 93 -7.60 4.84 14.04
C GLU A 93 -8.96 5.48 13.71
N ASP A 94 -9.48 6.34 14.59
CA ASP A 94 -10.75 7.05 14.41
C ASP A 94 -10.72 8.11 13.28
N LYS A 95 -9.53 8.48 12.82
CA LYS A 95 -9.28 9.40 11.69
C LYS A 95 -8.97 8.72 10.38
N LEU A 96 -8.85 7.40 10.35
CA LEU A 96 -8.44 6.65 9.16
C LEU A 96 -9.36 6.89 7.96
N ILE A 97 -10.66 6.63 8.12
CA ILE A 97 -11.64 6.79 7.04
C ILE A 97 -11.85 8.26 6.67
N GLU A 98 -11.81 9.16 7.65
CA GLU A 98 -11.93 10.60 7.42
C GLU A 98 -10.81 11.08 6.49
N THR A 99 -9.56 10.73 6.80
CA THR A 99 -8.38 11.08 6.01
C THR A 99 -8.47 10.55 4.59
N CYS A 100 -8.88 9.29 4.41
CA CYS A 100 -9.09 8.72 3.07
C CYS A 100 -10.15 9.50 2.26
N LYS A 101 -11.25 9.93 2.91
CA LYS A 101 -12.30 10.73 2.25
C LYS A 101 -11.82 12.13 1.91
N GLN A 102 -10.99 12.75 2.74
CA GLN A 102 -10.38 14.06 2.46
C GLN A 102 -9.50 13.98 1.20
N ILE A 103 -8.61 12.98 1.12
CA ILE A 103 -7.77 12.73 -0.06
C ILE A 103 -8.65 12.48 -1.31
N ALA A 104 -9.68 11.63 -1.19
CA ALA A 104 -10.62 11.40 -2.29
C ALA A 104 -11.34 12.68 -2.71
N GLY A 105 -11.71 13.53 -1.76
CA GLY A 105 -12.33 14.83 -2.00
C GLY A 105 -11.45 15.75 -2.83
N GLU A 106 -10.14 15.81 -2.56
CA GLU A 106 -9.19 16.57 -3.38
C GLU A 106 -9.05 16.01 -4.80
N ILE A 107 -9.05 14.68 -4.96
CA ILE A 107 -9.03 14.03 -6.28
C ILE A 107 -10.30 14.38 -7.07
N ILE A 108 -11.48 14.41 -6.42
CA ILE A 108 -12.76 14.73 -7.06
C ILE A 108 -12.80 16.17 -7.60
N LYS A 109 -12.11 17.11 -6.96
CA LYS A 109 -11.99 18.50 -7.43
C LYS A 109 -11.14 18.64 -8.69
N SER A 110 -10.37 17.60 -9.05
CA SER A 110 -9.44 17.62 -10.19
C SER A 110 -10.14 17.20 -11.51
N ALA A 111 -9.54 17.56 -12.65
CA ALA A 111 -10.07 17.20 -13.96
C ALA A 111 -10.06 15.65 -14.15
N PRO A 112 -11.23 14.99 -14.30
CA PRO A 112 -11.32 13.53 -14.19
C PRO A 112 -10.58 12.78 -15.31
N LEU A 113 -10.58 13.31 -16.54
CA LEU A 113 -9.86 12.69 -17.65
C LEU A 113 -8.34 12.77 -17.47
N ALA A 114 -7.83 13.86 -16.87
CA ALA A 114 -6.41 13.98 -16.56
C ALA A 114 -5.99 12.97 -15.48
N VAL A 115 -6.78 12.85 -14.41
CA VAL A 115 -6.54 11.86 -13.34
C VAL A 115 -6.53 10.44 -13.88
N GLN A 116 -7.53 10.07 -14.70
CA GLN A 116 -7.59 8.75 -15.32
C GLN A 116 -6.38 8.49 -16.22
N LYS A 117 -5.98 9.49 -17.03
CA LYS A 117 -4.83 9.35 -17.92
C LYS A 117 -3.53 9.19 -17.14
N MET A 118 -3.30 10.02 -16.12
CA MET A 118 -2.13 9.91 -15.24
C MET A 118 -2.03 8.53 -14.61
N LYS A 119 -3.14 8.00 -14.07
CA LYS A 119 -3.16 6.65 -13.51
C LYS A 119 -2.74 5.61 -14.54
N THR A 120 -3.35 5.63 -15.72
CA THR A 120 -3.03 4.66 -16.76
C THR A 120 -1.58 4.74 -17.23
N THR A 121 -1.00 5.95 -17.36
CA THR A 121 0.38 6.08 -17.86
C THR A 121 1.45 5.79 -16.80
N VAL A 122 1.15 6.01 -15.52
CA VAL A 122 2.09 5.73 -14.42
C VAL A 122 2.08 4.25 -14.04
N MET A 123 0.92 3.59 -14.11
CA MET A 123 0.73 2.23 -13.62
C MET A 123 0.81 1.15 -14.71
N GLN A 124 1.08 1.53 -15.96
CA GLN A 124 1.33 0.62 -17.09
C GLN A 124 2.73 0.03 -17.08
#